data_AF-A0A8H3DPB8-F1
#
_entry.id   AF-A0A8H3DPB8-F1
#
_cell.length_a   1.000
_cell.length_b   1.000
_cell.length_c   1.000
_cell.angle_alpha   90.00
_cell.angle_beta   90.00
_cell.angle_gamma   90.00
#
_symmetry.space_group_name_H-M   'P 1'
#
loop_
_entity.id
_entity.type
_entity.pdbx_description
1 polymer ?
#
loop_
_entity_poly.entity_id
_entity_poly.type
_entity_poly.pdbx_seq_one_letter_code
_entity_poly.pdbx_strand_id
1 'polypeptide(L)'
;MFIPVLAAGLWVASTLAAPATLNSAFLAGRSEDELGSLVLAIKAQDDVNDPDDLTVASTIINTGNTTLKLLNDPNGPLSTWKTHTFEFYEVPAGSRKRAAGSTAGVNAVRVKYNPNVAASPSNSNAYTILKPGENKTVVHDLSGMYNFQTTGAYEVRATTNAEWFRIVKDDGSVGYVKAKIYDGADGVNWTATHISESGTFASMRGLISAGIPNHLLARRWEENTGLAKRVLYNNCTAMQEKDILNGIAGANSYITQSMQFLANSYYLGNSRYRTWFGPYEKKRWDTVARHFALLHDQPPRFRYDCSCMEEDTFAYVYPDQFGTVYLCGAFWRAPVMGQDSRAGTIIHEATHFAQIAGTDDYAYGHEEAQKLAVNFPDQAIMNADSHEYFAENDPEIV
;
A
#
# COMPACT_ATOMS: atom_id res chain seq x y z
N MET A 1 18.33 -11.83 -44.60
CA MET A 1 18.66 -12.24 -43.22
C MET A 1 18.75 -10.94 -42.42
N PHE A 2 17.64 -10.55 -41.81
CA PHE A 2 17.47 -9.25 -41.13
C PHE A 2 17.70 -9.45 -39.63
N ILE A 3 18.57 -8.62 -39.05
CA ILE A 3 18.82 -8.52 -37.60
C ILE A 3 18.27 -7.16 -37.17
N PRO A 4 17.36 -7.05 -36.19
CA PRO A 4 16.91 -5.76 -35.70
C PRO A 4 17.89 -5.24 -34.64
N VAL A 5 18.25 -3.96 -34.76
CA VAL A 5 19.04 -3.20 -33.78
C VAL A 5 18.07 -2.62 -32.75
N LEU A 6 18.20 -3.04 -31.48
CA LEU A 6 17.56 -2.37 -30.35
C LEU A 6 18.30 -1.04 -30.10
N ALA A 7 17.58 0.07 -30.24
CA ALA A 7 18.04 1.38 -29.78
C ALA A 7 17.71 1.52 -28.29
N ALA A 8 18.71 1.34 -27.44
CA ALA A 8 18.62 1.72 -26.02
C ALA A 8 18.83 3.23 -25.92
N GLY A 9 17.78 3.97 -25.52
CA GLY A 9 17.89 5.39 -25.20
C GLY A 9 18.69 5.58 -23.92
N LEU A 10 19.90 6.14 -24.03
CA LEU A 10 20.69 6.59 -22.88
C LEU A 10 19.99 7.79 -22.22
N TRP A 11 19.47 7.59 -21.01
CA TRP A 11 19.17 8.70 -20.10
C TRP A 11 20.47 9.18 -19.45
N VAL A 12 20.92 10.37 -19.84
CA VAL A 12 22.02 11.06 -19.16
C VAL A 12 21.44 11.65 -17.88
N ALA A 13 21.86 11.12 -16.73
CA ALA A 13 21.60 11.71 -15.42
C ALA A 13 22.33 13.05 -15.31
N SER A 14 21.64 14.15 -15.59
CA SER A 14 22.10 15.49 -15.28
C SER A 14 21.93 15.72 -13.77
N THR A 15 23.04 15.61 -13.03
CA THR A 15 23.12 16.03 -11.63
C THR A 15 22.85 17.53 -11.54
N LEU A 16 21.65 17.91 -11.10
CA LEU A 16 21.36 19.29 -10.70
C LEU A 16 21.99 19.53 -9.33
N ALA A 17 23.00 20.39 -9.30
CA ALA A 17 23.58 20.91 -8.07
C ALA A 17 22.58 21.85 -7.37
N ALA A 18 22.39 21.66 -6.07
CA ALA A 18 21.54 22.53 -5.24
C ALA A 18 22.16 23.93 -5.08
N PRO A 19 21.37 25.02 -5.01
CA PRO A 19 21.89 26.34 -4.69
C PRO A 19 22.30 26.40 -3.21
N ALA A 20 23.45 27.03 -2.95
CA ALA A 20 24.00 27.24 -1.63
C ALA A 20 23.51 28.54 -0.97
N THR A 21 23.44 28.47 0.37
CA THR A 21 23.44 29.55 1.38
C THR A 21 22.11 30.19 1.80
N LEU A 22 21.79 30.04 3.09
CA LEU A 22 21.13 31.07 3.90
C LEU A 22 21.59 30.95 5.35
N ASN A 23 22.11 32.06 5.88
CA ASN A 23 22.69 32.21 7.21
C ASN A 23 21.62 32.30 8.30
N SER A 24 21.94 31.72 9.45
CA SER A 24 21.15 31.62 10.68
C SER A 24 21.08 32.92 11.50
N ALA A 25 19.92 33.24 12.08
CA ALA A 25 19.83 33.81 13.43
C ALA A 25 18.42 33.67 14.06
N PHE A 26 18.44 33.25 15.34
CA PHE A 26 17.46 33.38 16.43
C PHE A 26 16.65 32.14 16.88
N LEU A 27 17.00 31.74 18.11
CA LEU A 27 16.36 30.78 19.00
C LEU A 27 15.26 31.48 19.81
N ALA A 28 14.07 30.88 19.89
CA ALA A 28 13.30 30.57 21.11
C ALA A 28 11.78 30.52 20.82
N GLY A 29 11.15 29.40 21.21
CA GLY A 29 9.70 29.18 21.17
C GLY A 29 9.34 27.88 20.46
N ARG A 30 9.57 26.73 21.11
CA ARG A 30 9.43 25.40 20.48
C ARG A 30 7.97 24.96 20.44
N SER A 31 7.29 25.27 19.34
CA SER A 31 6.05 24.63 18.86
C SER A 31 6.38 23.50 17.86
N GLU A 32 5.37 22.85 17.28
CA GLU A 32 5.37 21.65 16.39
C GLU A 32 6.43 21.57 15.24
N ASP A 33 7.27 22.60 15.06
CA ASP A 33 8.40 22.72 14.11
C ASP A 33 9.64 21.86 14.44
N GLU A 34 9.66 21.10 15.54
CA GLU A 34 10.87 20.45 16.06
C GLU A 34 11.12 18.99 15.65
N LEU A 35 10.21 18.37 14.88
CA LEU A 35 10.45 16.99 14.39
C LEU A 35 11.15 16.94 13.03
N GLY A 36 11.61 18.10 12.52
CA GLY A 36 12.25 18.25 11.22
C GLY A 36 11.25 18.65 10.14
N SER A 37 11.62 19.58 9.27
CA SER A 37 10.83 19.92 8.08
C SER A 37 11.23 18.97 6.96
N LEU A 38 10.29 18.16 6.48
CA LEU A 38 10.45 17.40 5.25
C LEU A 38 9.83 18.17 4.10
N VAL A 39 10.49 18.17 2.96
CA VAL A 39 9.91 18.59 1.69
C VAL A 39 9.80 17.37 0.78
N LEU A 40 8.63 17.19 0.17
CA LEU A 40 8.38 16.18 -0.86
C LEU A 40 8.23 16.89 -2.21
N ALA A 41 9.19 16.67 -3.11
CA ALA A 41 9.08 17.07 -4.51
C ALA A 41 8.65 15.87 -5.36
N ILE A 42 7.71 16.10 -6.27
CA ILE A 42 7.21 15.11 -7.21
C ILE A 42 7.55 15.59 -8.61
N LYS A 43 8.16 14.70 -9.41
CA LYS A 43 8.42 14.93 -10.81
C LYS A 43 7.81 13.80 -11.63
N ALA A 44 6.75 14.12 -12.36
CA ALA A 44 6.12 13.23 -13.31
C ALA A 44 6.95 13.12 -14.59
N GLN A 45 6.73 12.04 -15.33
CA GLN A 45 7.17 11.93 -16.71
C GLN A 45 6.38 12.91 -17.59
N ASP A 46 7.09 13.73 -18.38
CA ASP A 46 6.48 14.81 -19.17
C ASP A 46 5.44 14.28 -20.18
N ASP A 47 5.80 13.24 -20.96
CA ASP A 47 4.95 12.64 -21.99
C ASP A 47 4.82 11.12 -21.78
N VAL A 48 3.58 10.64 -21.74
CA VAL A 48 3.24 9.23 -21.59
C VAL A 48 2.56 8.75 -22.88
N ASN A 49 3.28 7.93 -23.65
CA ASN A 49 2.75 7.29 -24.86
C ASN A 49 2.16 5.90 -24.56
N ASP A 50 2.71 5.21 -23.56
CA ASP A 50 2.27 3.91 -23.09
C ASP A 50 2.27 3.92 -21.56
N PRO A 51 1.15 3.62 -20.88
CA PRO A 51 1.09 3.54 -19.42
C PRO A 51 1.94 2.39 -18.86
N ASP A 52 2.42 1.47 -19.70
CA ASP A 52 3.42 0.47 -19.32
C ASP A 52 4.85 1.03 -19.22
N ASP A 53 5.09 2.28 -19.62
CA ASP A 53 6.38 2.96 -19.47
C ASP A 53 6.33 4.08 -18.42
N LEU A 54 5.19 4.23 -17.71
CA LEU A 54 4.93 5.34 -16.82
C LEU A 54 5.88 5.33 -15.62
N THR A 55 6.55 6.46 -15.41
CA THR A 55 7.39 6.70 -14.23
C THR A 55 7.05 8.01 -13.53
N VAL A 56 7.23 8.03 -12.22
CA VAL A 56 7.18 9.24 -11.38
C VAL A 56 8.39 9.21 -10.46
N ALA A 57 9.08 10.34 -10.28
CA ALA A 57 10.14 10.47 -9.30
C ALA A 57 9.66 11.26 -8.08
N SER A 58 9.88 10.72 -6.88
CA SER A 58 9.73 11.45 -5.62
C SER A 58 11.11 11.83 -5.10
N THR A 59 11.25 13.03 -4.54
CA THR A 59 12.47 13.45 -3.82
C THR A 59 12.08 13.98 -2.45
N ILE A 60 12.58 13.31 -1.42
CA ILE A 60 12.37 13.66 -0.02
C ILE A 60 13.61 14.41 0.45
N ILE A 61 13.42 15.60 0.99
CA ILE A 61 14.49 16.50 1.44
C ILE A 61 14.30 16.77 2.93
N ASN A 62 15.33 16.54 3.73
CA ASN A 62 15.34 16.98 5.12
C ASN A 62 15.82 18.44 5.19
N THR A 63 14.87 19.36 5.33
CA THR A 63 15.14 20.80 5.50
C THR A 63 15.26 21.21 6.97
N GLY A 64 15.13 20.25 7.89
CA GLY A 64 15.30 20.44 9.32
C GLY A 64 16.77 20.49 9.76
N ASN A 65 16.98 20.52 11.08
CA ASN A 65 18.30 20.60 11.70
C ASN A 65 18.70 19.31 12.44
N THR A 66 17.86 18.28 12.43
CA THR A 66 18.12 16.96 13.02
C THR A 66 18.24 15.89 11.92
N THR A 67 18.93 14.79 12.22
CA THR A 67 18.93 13.61 11.34
C THR A 67 17.63 12.85 11.52
N LEU A 68 16.98 12.46 10.41
CA LEU A 68 15.73 11.70 10.43
C LEU A 68 15.97 10.28 9.96
N LYS A 69 15.35 9.32 10.65
CA LYS A 69 15.30 7.90 10.27
C LYS A 69 13.86 7.58 9.85
N LEU A 70 13.61 7.59 8.55
CA LEU A 70 12.28 7.45 7.94
C LEU A 70 12.02 5.99 7.59
N LEU A 71 10.87 5.42 7.98
CA LEU A 71 10.49 4.08 7.53
C LEU A 71 10.15 4.10 6.03
N ASN A 72 10.59 3.07 5.31
CA ASN A 72 10.25 2.85 3.90
C ASN A 72 8.86 2.18 3.81
N ASP A 73 7.82 2.91 4.23
CA ASP A 73 6.42 2.44 4.15
C ASP A 73 6.07 2.06 2.71
N PRO A 74 5.51 0.85 2.46
CA PRO A 74 5.07 0.44 1.14
C PRO A 74 4.23 1.50 0.42
N ASN A 75 3.27 2.12 1.10
CA ASN A 75 2.36 3.15 0.57
C ASN A 75 3.02 4.54 0.40
N GLY A 76 4.24 4.71 0.91
CA GLY A 76 4.96 5.98 0.94
C GLY A 76 5.90 6.21 -0.25
N PRO A 77 6.37 7.45 -0.43
CA PRO A 77 7.18 7.83 -1.59
C PRO A 77 8.66 7.39 -1.49
N LEU A 78 9.08 6.71 -0.42
CA LEU A 78 10.42 6.12 -0.27
C LEU A 78 10.47 4.64 -0.67
N SER A 79 9.32 4.04 -0.93
CA SER A 79 9.15 2.66 -1.34
C SER A 79 9.13 2.55 -2.86
N THR A 80 9.51 1.38 -3.38
CA THR A 80 9.37 1.03 -4.81
C THR A 80 8.18 0.10 -5.06
N TRP A 81 7.36 -0.18 -4.05
CA TRP A 81 6.14 -0.96 -4.21
C TRP A 81 5.16 -0.25 -5.16
N LYS A 82 4.44 -1.04 -5.97
CA LYS A 82 3.38 -0.58 -6.87
C LYS A 82 2.06 -0.31 -6.10
N THR A 83 2.14 0.36 -4.97
CA THR A 83 1.01 0.78 -4.13
C THR A 83 0.41 2.08 -4.62
N HIS A 84 -0.77 2.46 -4.11
CA HIS A 84 -1.43 3.71 -4.50
C HIS A 84 -0.80 4.94 -3.81
N THR A 85 0.39 5.33 -4.27
CA THR A 85 1.17 6.44 -3.72
C THR A 85 0.89 7.77 -4.44
N PHE A 86 0.49 7.71 -5.72
CA PHE A 86 0.23 8.89 -6.54
C PHE A 86 -1.19 8.90 -7.13
N GLU A 87 -1.74 10.09 -7.35
CA GLU A 87 -3.01 10.34 -8.01
C GLU A 87 -2.80 11.20 -9.25
N PHE A 88 -3.47 10.84 -10.34
CA PHE A 88 -3.43 11.56 -11.60
C PHE A 88 -4.76 12.27 -11.81
N TYR A 89 -4.75 13.59 -11.70
CA TYR A 89 -5.91 14.45 -11.83
C TYR A 89 -5.97 15.03 -13.24
N GLU A 90 -7.06 14.77 -13.96
CA GLU A 90 -7.26 15.37 -15.28
C GLU A 90 -7.31 16.91 -15.19
N VAL A 91 -6.54 17.59 -16.03
CA VAL A 91 -6.57 19.05 -16.18
C VAL A 91 -7.49 19.40 -17.35
N PRO A 92 -8.67 20.01 -17.10
CA PRO A 92 -9.64 20.25 -18.17
C PRO A 92 -9.13 21.21 -19.25
N ALA A 93 -9.27 20.83 -20.52
CA ALA A 93 -9.03 21.72 -21.65
C ALA A 93 -10.24 22.66 -21.90
N GLY A 94 -10.06 23.97 -21.72
CA GLY A 94 -11.04 25.02 -22.04
C GLY A 94 -12.08 25.33 -20.95
N SER A 95 -12.98 26.28 -21.23
CA SER A 95 -13.97 26.86 -20.29
C SER A 95 -15.15 25.94 -19.91
N ARG A 96 -15.03 24.63 -20.09
CA ARG A 96 -16.03 23.67 -19.63
C ARG A 96 -15.77 23.33 -18.17
N LYS A 97 -16.64 23.83 -17.28
CA LYS A 97 -16.83 23.31 -15.93
C LYS A 97 -17.32 21.86 -16.00
N ARG A 98 -16.47 20.90 -16.37
CA ARG A 98 -16.62 19.53 -15.87
C ARG A 98 -16.09 19.51 -14.44
N ALA A 99 -16.66 18.65 -13.59
CA ALA A 99 -16.20 18.53 -12.21
C ALA A 99 -14.68 18.28 -12.24
N ALA A 100 -13.91 19.20 -11.65
CA ALA A 100 -12.51 18.94 -11.36
C ALA A 100 -12.46 17.66 -10.52
N GLY A 101 -11.63 16.68 -10.91
CA GLY A 101 -11.37 15.51 -10.06
C GLY A 101 -11.78 14.14 -10.57
N SER A 102 -11.90 13.90 -11.89
CA SER A 102 -11.76 12.52 -12.39
C SER A 102 -10.32 12.06 -12.19
N THR A 103 -10.10 11.10 -11.32
CA THR A 103 -8.81 10.42 -11.17
C THR A 103 -8.70 9.27 -12.16
N ALA A 104 -7.49 8.97 -12.63
CA ALA A 104 -7.24 7.74 -13.37
C ALA A 104 -7.61 6.52 -12.50
N GLY A 105 -8.14 5.46 -13.12
CA GLY A 105 -8.33 4.19 -12.42
C GLY A 105 -6.96 3.63 -12.02
N VAL A 106 -6.85 3.04 -10.84
CA VAL A 106 -5.58 2.54 -10.31
C VAL A 106 -5.68 1.05 -9.95
N ASN A 107 -4.76 0.26 -10.50
CA ASN A 107 -4.49 -1.12 -10.17
C ASN A 107 -3.19 -1.16 -9.36
N ALA A 108 -3.32 -1.07 -8.05
CA ALA A 108 -2.20 -1.06 -7.11
C ALA A 108 -2.19 -2.33 -6.27
N VAL A 109 -1.00 -2.78 -5.87
CA VAL A 109 -0.87 -3.82 -4.84
C VAL A 109 -1.43 -3.33 -3.51
N ARG A 110 -1.80 -4.29 -2.66
CA ARG A 110 -2.04 -4.10 -1.24
C ARG A 110 -1.08 -4.96 -0.46
N VAL A 111 -0.53 -4.45 0.64
CA VAL A 111 0.68 -5.00 1.26
C VAL A 111 0.51 -5.05 2.77
N LYS A 112 0.38 -6.25 3.36
CA LYS A 112 0.49 -6.35 4.83
C LYS A 112 1.89 -5.95 5.28
N TYR A 113 1.92 -4.85 6.02
CA TYR A 113 3.09 -4.28 6.66
C TYR A 113 2.80 -3.97 8.12
N ASN A 114 3.83 -3.97 8.97
CA ASN A 114 3.71 -3.50 10.35
C ASN A 114 4.87 -2.55 10.68
N PRO A 115 4.60 -1.24 10.89
CA PRO A 115 5.64 -0.26 11.19
C PRO A 115 6.49 -0.59 12.43
N ASN A 116 5.90 -1.21 13.45
CA ASN A 116 6.62 -1.56 14.68
C ASN A 116 7.57 -2.74 14.46
N VAL A 117 7.18 -3.71 13.63
CA VAL A 117 8.05 -4.82 13.22
C VAL A 117 9.21 -4.29 12.38
N ALA A 118 8.93 -3.41 11.41
CA ALA A 118 9.94 -2.81 10.54
C ALA A 118 10.88 -1.83 11.27
N ALA A 119 10.40 -1.15 12.32
CA ALA A 119 11.23 -0.27 13.16
C ALA A 119 12.24 -1.05 14.02
N SER A 120 12.10 -2.37 14.14
CA SER A 120 13.02 -3.23 14.89
C SER A 120 14.46 -3.08 14.35
N PRO A 121 15.49 -2.97 15.23
CA PRO A 121 16.87 -2.68 14.85
C PRO A 121 17.56 -3.77 14.00
N SER A 122 16.89 -4.89 13.70
CA SER A 122 17.44 -6.01 12.94
C SER A 122 17.51 -5.80 11.43
N ASN A 123 16.85 -4.79 10.85
CA ASN A 123 16.85 -4.58 9.40
C ASN A 123 17.25 -3.14 9.02
N SER A 124 18.44 -2.99 8.43
CA SER A 124 18.93 -1.68 7.96
C SER A 124 18.24 -1.15 6.71
N ASN A 125 17.51 -2.00 5.97
CA ASN A 125 16.83 -1.63 4.73
C ASN A 125 15.40 -1.15 4.97
N ALA A 126 14.87 -1.33 6.18
CA ALA A 126 13.54 -0.88 6.57
C ALA A 126 13.40 0.65 6.60
N TYR A 127 14.53 1.38 6.61
CA TYR A 127 14.55 2.82 6.78
C TYR A 127 15.53 3.56 5.86
N THR A 128 15.16 4.78 5.52
CA THR A 128 16.02 5.78 4.88
C THR A 128 16.48 6.79 5.93
N ILE A 129 17.80 7.00 6.06
CA ILE A 129 18.37 8.01 6.96
C ILE A 129 18.69 9.26 6.15
N LEU A 130 18.20 10.42 6.58
CA LEU A 130 18.49 11.73 5.98
C LEU A 130 19.05 12.69 7.02
N LYS A 131 20.30 13.13 6.83
CA LYS A 131 20.90 14.22 7.61
C LYS A 131 20.30 15.58 7.22
N PRO A 132 20.48 16.63 8.04
CA PRO A 132 20.12 18.00 7.64
C PRO A 132 20.66 18.38 6.27
N GLY A 133 19.78 18.82 5.37
CA GLY A 133 20.09 19.19 3.98
C GLY A 133 20.24 18.00 3.01
N GLU A 134 20.21 16.76 3.49
CA GLU A 134 20.26 15.57 2.65
C GLU A 134 18.92 15.30 1.97
N ASN A 135 18.96 14.65 0.82
CA ASN A 135 17.79 14.21 0.09
C ASN A 135 17.93 12.79 -0.43
N LYS A 136 16.78 12.16 -0.71
CA LYS A 136 16.68 10.87 -1.38
C LYS A 136 15.66 10.97 -2.50
N THR A 137 16.08 10.60 -3.71
CA THR A 137 15.19 10.42 -4.85
C THR A 137 14.88 8.94 -5.05
N VAL A 138 13.61 8.63 -5.29
CA VAL A 138 13.12 7.31 -5.70
C VAL A 138 12.38 7.48 -7.03
N VAL A 139 12.73 6.66 -8.02
CA VAL A 139 12.00 6.58 -9.28
C VAL A 139 11.05 5.39 -9.19
N HIS A 140 9.77 5.67 -9.32
CA HIS A 140 8.68 4.72 -9.24
C HIS A 140 8.36 4.23 -10.65
N ASP A 141 8.51 2.93 -10.87
CA ASP A 141 7.92 2.25 -12.02
C ASP A 141 6.43 2.05 -11.76
N LEU A 142 5.58 2.78 -12.47
CA LEU A 142 4.13 2.69 -12.37
C LEU A 142 3.50 1.95 -13.56
N SER A 143 4.34 1.18 -14.28
CA SER A 143 3.95 0.47 -15.49
C SER A 143 2.71 -0.41 -15.27
N GLY A 144 1.67 -0.10 -16.05
CA GLY A 144 0.40 -0.82 -16.07
C GLY A 144 -0.51 -0.59 -14.86
N MET A 145 -0.12 0.28 -13.92
CA MET A 145 -0.93 0.58 -12.73
C MET A 145 -2.11 1.51 -13.06
N TYR A 146 -1.93 2.47 -13.96
CA TYR A 146 -2.92 3.51 -14.19
C TYR A 146 -3.68 3.31 -15.50
N ASN A 147 -5.01 3.46 -15.41
CA ASN A 147 -5.95 3.44 -16.52
C ASN A 147 -6.51 4.85 -16.73
N PHE A 148 -5.94 5.55 -17.70
CA PHE A 148 -6.34 6.89 -18.07
C PHE A 148 -7.62 6.86 -18.90
N GLN A 149 -8.59 7.71 -18.53
CA GLN A 149 -9.89 7.77 -19.20
C GLN A 149 -9.90 8.72 -20.39
N THR A 150 -8.96 9.67 -20.42
CA THR A 150 -8.86 10.70 -21.45
C THR A 150 -7.39 10.95 -21.82
N THR A 151 -7.20 11.57 -22.99
CA THR A 151 -5.92 12.13 -23.44
C THR A 151 -5.76 13.55 -22.93
N GLY A 152 -4.53 14.04 -22.91
CA GLY A 152 -4.23 15.42 -22.56
C GLY A 152 -3.52 15.55 -21.22
N ALA A 153 -3.61 16.74 -20.63
CA ALA A 153 -2.84 17.10 -19.45
C ALA A 153 -3.44 16.50 -18.16
N TYR A 154 -2.55 15.99 -17.32
CA TYR A 154 -2.84 15.55 -15.97
C TYR A 154 -1.87 16.20 -14.98
N GLU A 155 -2.34 16.40 -13.76
CA GLU A 155 -1.52 16.80 -12.61
C GLU A 155 -1.32 15.58 -11.70
N VAL A 156 -0.06 15.27 -11.40
CA VAL A 156 0.33 14.19 -10.50
C VAL A 156 0.49 14.73 -9.08
N ARG A 157 -0.20 14.11 -8.14
CA ARG A 157 -0.12 14.43 -6.70
C ARG A 157 0.21 13.19 -5.89
N ALA A 158 0.83 13.35 -4.73
CA ALA A 158 0.91 12.28 -3.75
C ALA A 158 -0.46 12.10 -3.09
N THR A 159 -0.82 10.86 -2.72
CA THR A 159 -1.98 10.64 -1.85
C THR A 159 -1.76 11.28 -0.49
N THR A 160 -2.84 11.60 0.24
CA THR A 160 -2.72 12.19 1.57
C THR A 160 -1.87 11.34 2.52
N ASN A 161 -1.95 10.01 2.43
CA ASN A 161 -1.13 9.11 3.24
C ASN A 161 0.36 9.18 2.87
N ALA A 162 0.69 9.33 1.58
CA ALA A 162 2.07 9.46 1.11
C ALA A 162 2.74 10.79 1.51
N GLU A 163 1.98 11.77 2.02
CA GLU A 163 2.52 13.01 2.62
C GLU A 163 3.02 12.81 4.06
N TRP A 164 2.62 11.74 4.74
CA TRP A 164 2.97 11.45 6.13
C TRP A 164 4.07 10.40 6.22
N PHE A 165 5.17 10.74 6.89
CA PHE A 165 6.31 9.86 7.08
C PHE A 165 6.37 9.37 8.51
N ARG A 166 6.57 8.06 8.68
CA ARG A 166 6.89 7.47 9.98
C ARG A 166 8.37 7.63 10.28
N ILE A 167 8.69 8.18 11.44
CA ILE A 167 10.06 8.38 11.92
C ILE A 167 10.35 7.43 13.07
N VAL A 168 11.50 6.75 13.05
CA VAL A 168 11.97 5.95 14.18
C VAL A 168 12.83 6.84 15.07
N LYS A 169 12.40 7.07 16.30
CA LYS A 169 13.13 7.88 17.28
C LYS A 169 14.23 7.07 17.97
N ASP A 170 15.12 7.76 18.68
CA ASP A 170 16.24 7.15 19.40
C ASP A 170 15.80 6.15 20.48
N ASP A 171 14.60 6.32 21.04
CA ASP A 171 13.99 5.41 22.02
C ASP A 171 13.30 4.19 21.38
N GLY A 172 13.35 4.07 20.04
CA GLY A 172 12.70 3.01 19.27
C GLY A 172 11.21 3.25 18.99
N SER A 173 10.61 4.30 19.54
CA SER A 173 9.21 4.64 19.24
C SER A 173 9.06 5.21 17.83
N VAL A 174 7.87 5.03 17.25
CA VAL A 174 7.52 5.59 15.94
C VAL A 174 6.78 6.91 16.11
N GLY A 175 7.27 7.97 15.48
CA GLY A 175 6.59 9.26 15.35
C GLY A 175 6.15 9.53 13.92
N TYR A 176 5.58 10.71 13.68
CA TYR A 176 5.13 11.14 12.36
C TYR A 176 5.65 12.53 12.02
N VAL A 177 5.98 12.74 10.75
CA VAL A 177 6.29 14.04 10.18
C VAL A 177 5.53 14.17 8.86
N LYS A 178 4.74 15.24 8.74
CA LYS A 178 4.10 15.57 7.46
C LYS A 178 5.10 16.33 6.60
N ALA A 179 5.32 15.89 5.36
CA ALA A 179 6.11 16.66 4.41
C ALA A 179 5.32 17.82 3.84
N LYS A 180 5.99 18.96 3.65
CA LYS A 180 5.49 20.05 2.80
C LYS A 180 5.68 19.62 1.33
N ILE A 181 4.62 19.69 0.53
CA ILE A 181 4.76 19.53 -0.92
C ILE A 181 5.58 20.69 -1.48
N TYR A 182 6.56 20.39 -2.34
CA TYR A 182 7.37 21.41 -2.99
C TYR A 182 6.51 22.29 -3.90
N ASP A 183 6.50 23.59 -3.62
CA ASP A 183 5.69 24.62 -4.26
C ASP A 183 6.54 25.72 -4.91
N GLY A 184 7.82 25.41 -5.22
CA GLY A 184 8.72 26.35 -5.88
C GLY A 184 8.29 26.68 -7.32
N ALA A 185 8.98 27.64 -7.95
CA ALA A 185 8.61 28.17 -9.27
C ALA A 185 8.43 27.10 -10.37
N ASP A 186 9.22 26.03 -10.31
CA ASP A 186 9.15 24.91 -11.26
C ASP A 186 8.23 23.77 -10.81
N GLY A 187 7.69 23.81 -9.58
CA GLY A 187 6.94 22.71 -8.98
C GLY A 187 5.69 22.33 -9.78
N VAL A 188 4.98 23.31 -10.34
CA VAL A 188 3.82 23.08 -11.20
C VAL A 188 4.20 22.36 -12.49
N ASN A 189 5.37 22.67 -13.06
CA ASN A 189 5.85 21.99 -14.27
C ASN A 189 6.30 20.57 -13.96
N TRP A 190 6.85 20.32 -12.77
CA TRP A 190 7.29 18.98 -12.37
C TRP A 190 6.12 18.02 -12.15
N THR A 191 4.97 18.49 -11.68
CA THR A 191 3.80 17.65 -11.46
C THR A 191 2.93 17.48 -12.72
N ALA A 192 3.21 18.23 -13.79
CA ALA A 192 2.48 18.11 -15.04
C ALA A 192 2.93 16.87 -15.84
N THR A 193 1.96 16.14 -16.39
CA THR A 193 2.18 15.04 -17.32
C THR A 193 1.16 15.10 -18.45
N HIS A 194 1.52 14.59 -19.62
CA HIS A 194 0.65 14.59 -20.79
C HIS A 194 0.45 13.17 -21.34
N ILE A 195 -0.80 12.74 -21.41
CA ILE A 195 -1.19 11.45 -22.01
C ILE A 195 -1.43 11.67 -23.50
N SER A 196 -0.58 11.05 -24.33
CA SER A 196 -0.53 11.22 -25.78
C SER A 196 -1.82 10.80 -26.48
N GLU A 197 -2.30 11.62 -27.43
CA GLU A 197 -3.50 11.34 -28.23
C GLU A 197 -3.38 10.09 -29.12
N SER A 198 -2.14 9.75 -29.52
CA SER A 198 -1.83 8.55 -30.30
C SER A 198 -1.41 7.35 -29.44
N GLY A 199 -1.42 7.51 -28.11
CA GLY A 199 -0.94 6.51 -27.15
C GLY A 199 -1.96 5.44 -26.78
N THR A 200 -1.51 4.49 -25.97
CA THR A 200 -2.41 3.53 -25.30
C THR A 200 -2.93 4.18 -24.01
N PHE A 201 -4.23 4.10 -23.72
CA PHE A 201 -4.83 4.78 -22.55
C PHE A 201 -4.88 3.92 -21.29
N ALA A 202 -4.87 2.60 -21.48
CA ALA A 202 -4.88 1.62 -20.42
C ALA A 202 -4.14 0.38 -20.89
N SER A 203 -3.22 -0.10 -20.07
CA SER A 203 -2.56 -1.37 -20.29
C SER A 203 -2.27 -2.02 -18.95
N MET A 204 -2.21 -3.35 -18.95
CA MET A 204 -1.78 -4.13 -17.80
C MET A 204 -0.51 -4.92 -18.13
N ARG A 205 0.16 -4.68 -19.27
CA ARG A 205 1.34 -5.49 -19.67
C ARG A 205 2.53 -5.23 -18.76
N GLY A 206 2.70 -4.01 -18.25
CA GLY A 206 3.68 -3.67 -17.24
C GLY A 206 3.48 -4.47 -15.96
N LEU A 207 2.21 -4.63 -15.55
CA LEU A 207 1.88 -5.52 -14.45
C LEU A 207 2.24 -6.98 -14.80
N ILE A 208 1.77 -7.50 -15.93
CA ILE A 208 2.06 -8.88 -16.37
C ILE A 208 3.57 -9.17 -16.42
N SER A 209 4.36 -8.21 -16.90
CA SER A 209 5.83 -8.34 -17.00
C SER A 209 6.50 -8.34 -15.63
N ALA A 210 5.92 -7.65 -14.64
CA ALA A 210 6.32 -7.74 -13.24
C ALA A 210 5.84 -9.04 -12.54
N GLY A 211 5.33 -10.02 -13.31
CA GLY A 211 4.88 -11.31 -12.80
C GLY A 211 3.42 -11.36 -12.36
N ILE A 212 2.61 -10.36 -12.76
CA ILE A 212 1.25 -10.13 -12.26
C ILE A 212 0.23 -10.63 -13.31
N PRO A 213 -0.26 -11.87 -13.24
CA PRO A 213 -1.02 -12.49 -14.34
C PRO A 213 -2.38 -11.83 -14.62
N ASN A 214 -2.65 -11.44 -15.86
CA ASN A 214 -3.96 -10.93 -16.28
C ASN A 214 -5.11 -11.92 -15.96
N HIS A 215 -6.31 -11.40 -15.67
CA HIS A 215 -7.54 -12.13 -15.36
C HIS A 215 -7.84 -13.29 -16.33
N LEU A 216 -7.46 -13.19 -17.61
CA LEU A 216 -7.64 -14.27 -18.59
C LEU A 216 -6.72 -15.48 -18.35
N LEU A 217 -5.49 -15.26 -17.85
CA LEU A 217 -4.59 -16.33 -17.46
C LEU A 217 -5.03 -16.94 -16.13
N ALA A 218 -5.47 -16.14 -15.15
CA ALA A 218 -6.07 -16.65 -13.91
C ALA A 218 -7.24 -17.62 -14.20
N ARG A 219 -8.13 -17.27 -15.15
CA ARG A 219 -9.23 -18.12 -15.63
C ARG A 219 -8.79 -19.47 -16.21
N ARG A 220 -7.66 -19.50 -16.92
CA ARG A 220 -7.12 -20.74 -17.53
C ARG A 220 -6.63 -21.74 -16.49
N TRP A 221 -6.19 -21.26 -15.32
CA TRP A 221 -5.77 -22.13 -14.21
C TRP A 221 -6.98 -22.63 -13.40
N GLU A 222 -8.06 -21.83 -13.28
CA GLU A 222 -9.33 -22.24 -12.66
C GLU A 222 -9.97 -23.44 -13.38
N GLU A 223 -9.93 -23.48 -14.72
CA GLU A 223 -10.51 -24.58 -15.53
C GLU A 223 -9.82 -25.95 -15.29
N ASN A 224 -8.61 -25.99 -14.73
CA ASN A 224 -7.86 -27.23 -14.53
C ASN A 224 -8.05 -27.89 -13.15
N THR A 225 -8.94 -27.37 -12.30
CA THR A 225 -9.20 -27.94 -10.95
C THR A 225 -10.53 -28.69 -10.87
N GLY A 226 -10.72 -29.64 -11.79
CA GLY A 226 -11.69 -30.70 -11.61
C GLY A 226 -11.28 -31.60 -10.43
N LEU A 227 -12.00 -31.48 -9.31
CA LEU A 227 -12.02 -32.33 -8.11
C LEU A 227 -11.02 -31.98 -6.97
N ALA A 228 -11.62 -31.42 -5.89
CA ALA A 228 -11.13 -31.11 -4.52
C ALA A 228 -10.70 -29.65 -4.23
N LYS A 229 -11.23 -29.08 -3.13
CA LYS A 229 -10.76 -27.84 -2.48
C LYS A 229 -9.29 -28.04 -2.06
N ARG A 230 -8.34 -27.75 -2.94
CA ARG A 230 -6.91 -27.89 -2.66
C ARG A 230 -6.25 -26.52 -2.75
N VAL A 231 -5.42 -26.24 -1.74
CA VAL A 231 -4.51 -25.10 -1.73
C VAL A 231 -3.55 -25.25 -2.90
N LEU A 232 -3.33 -24.16 -3.64
CA LEU A 232 -2.33 -24.11 -4.69
C LEU A 232 -1.07 -23.41 -4.16
N TYR A 233 0.09 -23.88 -4.57
CA TYR A 233 1.37 -23.33 -4.16
C TYR A 233 2.20 -22.92 -5.36
N ASN A 234 2.92 -21.81 -5.26
CA ASN A 234 3.97 -21.42 -6.21
C ASN A 234 5.27 -21.14 -5.49
N ASN A 235 6.37 -21.75 -5.95
CA ASN A 235 7.71 -21.58 -5.39
C ASN A 235 7.83 -21.82 -3.86
N CYS A 236 6.98 -22.67 -3.29
CA CYS A 236 6.98 -22.99 -1.86
C CYS A 236 7.76 -24.28 -1.57
N THR A 237 8.50 -24.29 -0.47
CA THR A 237 9.09 -25.51 0.09
C THR A 237 8.06 -26.30 0.89
N ALA A 238 8.30 -27.60 1.12
CA ALA A 238 7.40 -28.43 1.93
C ALA A 238 7.17 -27.90 3.37
N MET A 239 8.15 -27.19 3.94
CA MET A 239 7.98 -26.54 5.25
C MET A 239 7.04 -25.34 5.15
N GLN A 240 7.23 -24.50 4.14
CA GLN A 240 6.34 -23.36 3.88
C GLN A 240 4.91 -23.82 3.60
N GLU A 241 4.71 -24.89 2.84
CA GLU A 241 3.38 -25.47 2.61
C GLU A 241 2.70 -25.88 3.93
N LYS A 242 3.44 -26.51 4.84
CA LYS A 242 2.95 -26.86 6.18
C LYS A 242 2.61 -25.62 7.01
N ASP A 243 3.47 -24.60 6.96
CA ASP A 243 3.26 -23.34 7.67
C ASP A 243 2.04 -22.58 7.16
N ILE A 244 1.80 -22.61 5.85
CA ILE A 244 0.60 -22.08 5.20
C ILE A 244 -0.64 -22.84 5.68
N LEU A 245 -0.61 -24.18 5.69
CA LEU A 245 -1.75 -24.98 6.15
C LEU A 245 -2.12 -24.70 7.61
N ASN A 246 -1.13 -24.50 8.48
CA ASN A 246 -1.36 -24.08 9.87
C ASN A 246 -2.01 -22.69 9.93
N GLY A 247 -1.51 -21.73 9.16
CA GLY A 247 -2.11 -20.39 9.05
C GLY A 247 -3.55 -20.43 8.53
N ILE A 248 -3.84 -21.24 7.51
CA ILE A 248 -5.18 -21.46 6.95
C ILE A 248 -6.14 -22.03 8.01
N ALA A 249 -5.69 -23.03 8.78
CA ALA A 249 -6.49 -23.60 9.86
C ALA A 249 -6.83 -22.54 10.91
N GLY A 250 -5.85 -21.72 11.27
CA GLY A 250 -6.03 -20.58 12.17
C GLY A 250 -7.00 -19.53 11.64
N ALA A 251 -6.82 -19.11 10.39
CA ALA A 251 -7.65 -18.12 9.73
C ALA A 251 -9.12 -18.56 9.68
N ASN A 252 -9.39 -19.82 9.31
CA ASN A 252 -10.77 -20.36 9.30
C ASN A 252 -11.40 -20.36 10.70
N SER A 253 -10.61 -20.66 11.74
CA SER A 253 -11.06 -20.56 13.13
C SER A 253 -11.44 -19.12 13.48
N TYR A 254 -10.59 -18.14 13.19
CA TYR A 254 -10.87 -16.72 13.41
C TYR A 254 -12.10 -16.22 12.64
N ILE A 255 -12.21 -16.55 11.35
CA ILE A 255 -13.38 -16.20 10.53
C ILE A 255 -14.67 -16.76 11.14
N THR A 256 -14.67 -18.03 11.55
CA THR A 256 -15.84 -18.68 12.16
C THR A 256 -16.24 -17.98 13.45
N GLN A 257 -15.29 -17.67 14.32
CA GLN A 257 -15.54 -16.97 15.59
C GLN A 257 -16.06 -15.54 15.36
N SER A 258 -15.47 -14.81 14.42
CA SER A 258 -15.92 -13.47 14.01
C SER A 258 -17.35 -13.48 13.47
N MET A 259 -17.71 -14.46 12.63
CA MET A 259 -19.08 -14.63 12.14
C MET A 259 -20.06 -14.92 13.27
N GLN A 260 -19.71 -15.85 14.18
CA GLN A 260 -20.54 -16.18 15.33
C GLN A 260 -20.77 -14.98 16.24
N PHE A 261 -19.74 -14.19 16.48
CA PHE A 261 -19.83 -12.96 17.24
C PHE A 261 -20.77 -11.95 16.54
N LEU A 262 -20.60 -11.72 15.25
CA LEU A 262 -21.42 -10.73 14.51
C LEU A 262 -22.89 -11.15 14.38
N ALA A 263 -23.17 -12.46 14.45
CA ALA A 263 -24.52 -13.01 14.41
C ALA A 263 -25.24 -12.99 15.78
N ASN A 264 -24.51 -13.21 16.88
CA ASN A 264 -25.11 -13.50 18.19
C ASN A 264 -24.88 -12.41 19.25
N SER A 265 -23.89 -11.53 19.07
CA SER A 265 -23.56 -10.51 20.05
C SER A 265 -24.58 -9.37 20.07
N TYR A 266 -24.81 -8.82 21.25
CA TYR A 266 -25.55 -7.58 21.39
C TYR A 266 -24.73 -6.42 20.82
N TYR A 267 -25.28 -5.75 19.81
CA TYR A 267 -24.56 -4.77 18.99
C TYR A 267 -24.30 -3.44 19.69
N LEU A 268 -25.11 -3.07 20.71
CA LEU A 268 -24.88 -1.84 21.48
C LEU A 268 -23.86 -2.10 22.60
N GLY A 269 -22.79 -1.29 22.60
CA GLY A 269 -21.79 -1.31 23.69
C GLY A 269 -20.74 -2.41 23.58
N ASN A 270 -20.64 -3.09 22.43
CA ASN A 270 -19.60 -4.10 22.24
C ASN A 270 -18.21 -3.47 22.05
N SER A 271 -17.29 -3.76 22.97
CA SER A 271 -15.93 -3.22 22.97
C SER A 271 -15.11 -3.73 21.78
N ARG A 272 -15.15 -5.03 21.48
CA ARG A 272 -14.38 -5.63 20.36
C ARG A 272 -14.74 -5.00 19.01
N TYR A 273 -16.03 -4.86 18.70
CA TYR A 273 -16.45 -4.20 17.47
C TYR A 273 -16.02 -2.73 17.46
N ARG A 274 -16.26 -2.02 18.57
CA ARG A 274 -15.97 -0.59 18.67
C ARG A 274 -14.49 -0.26 18.53
N THR A 275 -13.61 -1.10 19.05
CA THR A 275 -12.16 -0.92 18.97
C THR A 275 -11.66 -0.88 17.53
N TRP A 276 -12.23 -1.71 16.64
CA TRP A 276 -11.70 -1.91 15.29
C TRP A 276 -12.54 -1.24 14.19
N PHE A 277 -13.82 -0.98 14.46
CA PHE A 277 -14.78 -0.45 13.47
C PHE A 277 -15.56 0.78 13.97
N GLY A 278 -15.29 1.25 15.17
CA GLY A 278 -15.88 2.46 15.73
C GLY A 278 -17.30 2.28 16.27
N PRO A 279 -18.00 3.39 16.56
CA PRO A 279 -19.36 3.34 17.10
C PRO A 279 -20.31 2.51 16.23
N TYR A 280 -21.16 1.71 16.87
CA TYR A 280 -22.16 0.91 16.18
C TYR A 280 -23.05 1.77 15.28
N GLU A 281 -23.15 1.36 14.04
CA GLU A 281 -24.12 1.81 13.06
C GLU A 281 -24.51 0.58 12.24
N LYS A 282 -25.80 0.42 11.97
CA LYS A 282 -26.35 -0.84 11.44
C LYS A 282 -25.73 -1.22 10.08
N LYS A 283 -25.61 -0.26 9.15
CA LYS A 283 -25.07 -0.52 7.81
C LYS A 283 -23.59 -0.93 7.87
N ARG A 284 -22.80 -0.30 8.73
CA ARG A 284 -21.40 -0.69 8.97
C ARG A 284 -21.29 -2.09 9.56
N TRP A 285 -22.10 -2.41 10.57
CA TRP A 285 -22.14 -3.76 11.16
C TRP A 285 -22.50 -4.82 10.12
N ASP A 286 -23.58 -4.60 9.37
CA ASP A 286 -24.02 -5.51 8.31
C ASP A 286 -22.95 -5.67 7.21
N THR A 287 -22.19 -4.61 6.93
CA THR A 287 -21.07 -4.63 5.97
C THR A 287 -19.93 -5.53 6.45
N VAL A 288 -19.47 -5.35 7.69
CA VAL A 288 -18.42 -6.20 8.29
C VAL A 288 -18.90 -7.66 8.39
N ALA A 289 -20.16 -7.89 8.80
CA ALA A 289 -20.74 -9.23 8.84
C ALA A 289 -20.75 -9.91 7.46
N ARG A 290 -21.08 -9.15 6.41
CA ARG A 290 -21.00 -9.63 5.02
C ARG A 290 -19.56 -9.95 4.61
N HIS A 291 -18.58 -9.15 4.99
CA HIS A 291 -17.16 -9.41 4.67
C HIS A 291 -16.71 -10.75 5.26
N PHE A 292 -16.96 -11.00 6.55
CA PHE A 292 -16.62 -12.28 7.18
C PHE A 292 -17.41 -13.46 6.61
N ALA A 293 -18.68 -13.28 6.23
CA ALA A 293 -19.44 -14.31 5.54
C ALA A 293 -18.85 -14.66 4.17
N LEU A 294 -18.31 -13.68 3.43
CA LEU A 294 -17.66 -13.91 2.14
C LEU A 294 -16.27 -14.53 2.27
N LEU A 295 -15.57 -14.30 3.38
CA LEU A 295 -14.30 -14.96 3.73
C LEU A 295 -14.45 -16.44 4.07
N HIS A 296 -15.62 -16.87 4.54
CA HIS A 296 -15.85 -18.24 4.96
C HIS A 296 -15.48 -19.25 3.87
N ASP A 297 -14.72 -20.29 4.24
CA ASP A 297 -14.19 -21.33 3.34
C ASP A 297 -13.24 -20.85 2.22
N GLN A 298 -12.85 -19.57 2.16
CA GLN A 298 -11.97 -19.06 1.11
C GLN A 298 -10.48 -19.40 1.28
N PRO A 299 -9.87 -19.31 2.47
CA PRO A 299 -8.42 -19.52 2.62
C PRO A 299 -7.87 -20.82 1.98
N PRO A 300 -8.54 -21.99 2.10
CA PRO A 300 -8.08 -23.22 1.44
C PRO A 300 -8.20 -23.23 -0.11
N ARG A 301 -8.82 -22.21 -0.70
CA ARG A 301 -9.06 -22.08 -2.16
C ARG A 301 -8.08 -21.15 -2.84
N PHE A 302 -7.24 -20.45 -2.07
CA PHE A 302 -6.27 -19.54 -2.61
C PHE A 302 -5.02 -20.27 -3.11
N ARG A 303 -4.31 -19.58 -3.98
CA ARG A 303 -2.93 -19.84 -4.36
C ARG A 303 -2.02 -19.01 -3.45
N TYR A 304 -1.06 -19.67 -2.83
CA TYR A 304 -0.02 -19.04 -2.03
C TYR A 304 1.30 -19.09 -2.78
N ASP A 305 1.90 -17.92 -2.98
CA ASP A 305 3.16 -17.74 -3.67
C ASP A 305 4.25 -17.40 -2.66
N CYS A 306 5.33 -18.19 -2.63
CA CYS A 306 6.44 -18.04 -1.68
C CYS A 306 7.69 -17.40 -2.30
N SER A 307 7.56 -16.72 -3.45
CA SER A 307 8.70 -16.10 -4.14
C SER A 307 9.10 -14.72 -3.60
N CYS A 308 8.27 -14.09 -2.77
CA CYS A 308 8.59 -12.79 -2.18
C CYS A 308 9.73 -12.91 -1.16
N MET A 309 10.75 -12.08 -1.32
CA MET A 309 11.96 -12.06 -0.46
C MET A 309 12.03 -10.82 0.42
N GLU A 310 11.02 -9.95 0.40
CA GLU A 310 10.98 -8.74 1.23
C GLU A 310 10.88 -9.12 2.70
N GLU A 311 11.92 -8.78 3.47
CA GLU A 311 12.07 -9.27 4.84
C GLU A 311 11.00 -8.71 5.78
N ASP A 312 10.71 -7.40 5.71
CA ASP A 312 9.80 -6.75 6.67
C ASP A 312 8.33 -6.71 6.23
N THR A 313 8.06 -7.22 5.04
CA THR A 313 6.71 -7.37 4.52
C THR A 313 6.16 -8.74 4.94
N PHE A 314 4.88 -8.80 5.31
CA PHE A 314 4.22 -10.05 5.62
C PHE A 314 3.72 -10.70 4.35
N ALA A 315 2.92 -9.98 3.58
CA ALA A 315 2.33 -10.47 2.35
C ALA A 315 1.89 -9.30 1.47
N TYR A 316 1.43 -9.63 0.26
CA TYR A 316 0.72 -8.70 -0.60
C TYR A 316 -0.24 -9.44 -1.55
N VAL A 317 -1.20 -8.70 -2.10
CA VAL A 317 -2.11 -9.16 -3.15
C VAL A 317 -2.32 -8.11 -4.25
N TYR A 318 -2.84 -8.57 -5.39
CA TYR A 318 -3.50 -7.71 -6.37
C TYR A 318 -5.02 -7.85 -6.18
N PRO A 319 -5.74 -6.77 -5.80
CA PRO A 319 -7.16 -6.82 -5.49
C PRO A 319 -8.06 -7.40 -6.60
N ASP A 320 -7.64 -7.25 -7.87
CA ASP A 320 -8.34 -7.72 -9.07
C ASP A 320 -7.95 -9.15 -9.49
N GLN A 321 -6.93 -9.74 -8.87
CA GLN A 321 -6.49 -11.13 -9.10
C GLN A 321 -6.92 -12.02 -7.94
N PHE A 322 -8.22 -12.32 -7.92
CA PHE A 322 -8.83 -13.10 -6.87
C PHE A 322 -8.03 -14.38 -6.55
N GLY A 323 -7.75 -14.56 -5.26
CA GLY A 323 -7.26 -15.80 -4.72
C GLY A 323 -5.78 -16.09 -4.99
N THR A 324 -4.94 -15.08 -5.22
CA THR A 324 -3.48 -15.24 -5.14
C THR A 324 -2.89 -14.35 -4.04
N VAL A 325 -2.25 -14.98 -3.06
CA VAL A 325 -1.58 -14.31 -1.93
C VAL A 325 -0.07 -14.55 -2.02
N TYR A 326 0.72 -13.48 -2.04
CA TYR A 326 2.18 -13.56 -2.08
C TYR A 326 2.71 -13.38 -0.66
N LEU A 327 3.45 -14.36 -0.15
CA LEU A 327 3.93 -14.42 1.23
C LEU A 327 5.41 -14.07 1.29
N CYS A 328 5.75 -13.11 2.15
CA CYS A 328 7.07 -12.49 2.27
C CYS A 328 7.75 -12.89 3.61
N GLY A 329 8.90 -12.29 3.92
CA GLY A 329 9.77 -12.69 5.03
C GLY A 329 9.12 -12.64 6.41
N ALA A 330 8.35 -11.58 6.71
CA ALA A 330 7.76 -11.39 8.03
C ALA A 330 6.67 -12.44 8.35
N PHE A 331 5.93 -12.91 7.34
CA PHE A 331 4.92 -13.96 7.51
C PHE A 331 5.53 -15.26 8.05
N TRP A 332 6.72 -15.64 7.59
CA TRP A 332 7.38 -16.88 8.04
C TRP A 332 7.84 -16.81 9.49
N ARG A 333 8.13 -15.62 10.00
CA ARG A 333 8.54 -15.39 11.40
C ARG A 333 7.35 -15.17 12.34
N ALA A 334 6.19 -14.83 11.79
CA ALA A 334 4.98 -14.59 12.55
C ALA A 334 4.46 -15.86 13.25
N PRO A 335 3.86 -15.72 14.44
CA PRO A 335 3.19 -16.84 15.08
C PRO A 335 2.02 -17.33 14.21
N VAL A 336 1.55 -18.56 14.43
CA VAL A 336 0.41 -19.08 13.65
C VAL A 336 -0.87 -18.28 13.95
N MET A 337 -1.06 -17.91 15.23
CA MET A 337 -2.20 -17.21 15.80
C MET A 337 -1.69 -16.16 16.80
N GLY A 338 -2.56 -15.24 17.22
CA GLY A 338 -2.23 -14.09 18.08
C GLY A 338 -2.12 -12.82 17.24
N GLN A 339 -1.59 -11.76 17.82
CA GLN A 339 -1.40 -10.47 17.14
C GLN A 339 -0.42 -10.58 15.94
N ASP A 340 -0.79 -9.97 14.80
CA ASP A 340 0.00 -9.91 13.57
C ASP A 340 0.50 -11.31 13.14
N SER A 341 -0.41 -12.27 13.16
CA SER A 341 -0.14 -13.69 12.96
C SER A 341 -0.25 -14.10 11.50
N ARG A 342 0.23 -15.31 11.17
CA ARG A 342 -0.01 -15.92 9.85
C ARG A 342 -1.49 -16.07 9.55
N ALA A 343 -2.30 -16.44 10.54
CA ALA A 343 -3.76 -16.53 10.39
C ALA A 343 -4.39 -15.15 10.13
N GLY A 344 -3.98 -14.12 10.88
CA GLY A 344 -4.41 -12.74 10.68
C GLY A 344 -4.01 -12.19 9.32
N THR A 345 -2.75 -12.37 8.92
CA THR A 345 -2.24 -11.97 7.60
C THR A 345 -3.05 -12.60 6.48
N ILE A 346 -3.43 -13.88 6.57
CA ILE A 346 -4.27 -14.51 5.55
C ILE A 346 -5.65 -13.84 5.47
N ILE A 347 -6.23 -13.43 6.60
CA ILE A 347 -7.51 -12.70 6.63
C ILE A 347 -7.34 -11.31 6.02
N HIS A 348 -6.31 -10.58 6.42
CA HIS A 348 -5.95 -9.25 5.89
C HIS A 348 -5.91 -9.28 4.36
N GLU A 349 -5.03 -10.13 3.81
CA GLU A 349 -4.83 -10.24 2.36
C GLU A 349 -6.11 -10.68 1.63
N ALA A 350 -6.88 -11.59 2.24
CA ALA A 350 -8.14 -12.03 1.66
C ALA A 350 -9.19 -10.93 1.58
N THR A 351 -9.19 -9.96 2.52
CA THR A 351 -10.17 -8.86 2.49
C THR A 351 -9.92 -7.87 1.35
N HIS A 352 -8.68 -7.73 0.86
CA HIS A 352 -8.38 -6.85 -0.26
C HIS A 352 -9.01 -7.29 -1.58
N PHE A 353 -9.30 -8.59 -1.75
CA PHE A 353 -9.95 -9.04 -2.97
C PHE A 353 -11.35 -8.43 -3.13
N ALA A 354 -11.61 -7.83 -4.29
CA ALA A 354 -12.87 -7.13 -4.57
C ALA A 354 -14.11 -8.04 -4.47
N GLN A 355 -13.94 -9.34 -4.70
CA GLN A 355 -14.99 -10.37 -4.58
C GLN A 355 -15.37 -10.67 -3.12
N ILE A 356 -14.53 -10.28 -2.14
CA ILE A 356 -14.76 -10.50 -0.71
C ILE A 356 -15.16 -9.19 -0.04
N ALA A 357 -14.26 -8.22 0.03
CA ALA A 357 -14.52 -6.95 0.70
C ALA A 357 -13.97 -5.74 -0.08
N GLY A 358 -12.85 -5.89 -0.78
CA GLY A 358 -12.20 -4.78 -1.48
C GLY A 358 -11.67 -3.74 -0.50
N THR A 359 -11.14 -4.18 0.64
CA THR A 359 -10.51 -3.31 1.63
C THR A 359 -9.26 -2.64 1.06
N ASP A 360 -8.87 -1.51 1.65
CA ASP A 360 -7.63 -0.81 1.39
C ASP A 360 -6.72 -0.86 2.63
N ASP A 361 -5.50 -0.35 2.49
CA ASP A 361 -4.48 -0.22 3.54
C ASP A 361 -4.47 1.22 4.08
N TYR A 362 -5.57 1.64 4.70
CA TYR A 362 -5.71 3.00 5.25
C TYR A 362 -4.79 3.22 6.45
N ALA A 363 -4.60 2.19 7.28
CA ALA A 363 -3.79 2.26 8.50
C ALA A 363 -3.14 0.90 8.79
N TYR A 364 -1.86 0.94 9.16
CA TYR A 364 -1.11 -0.25 9.60
C TYR A 364 -0.84 -0.24 11.11
N GLY A 365 -1.03 -1.39 11.75
CA GLY A 365 -0.78 -1.61 13.17
C GLY A 365 -2.00 -1.29 14.07
N HIS A 366 -2.03 -1.94 15.24
CA HIS A 366 -3.11 -1.79 16.24
C HIS A 366 -3.47 -0.33 16.54
N GLU A 367 -2.46 0.50 16.85
CA GLU A 367 -2.68 1.87 17.28
C GLU A 367 -3.35 2.72 16.19
N GLU A 368 -2.88 2.62 14.95
CA GLU A 368 -3.44 3.39 13.84
C GLU A 368 -4.80 2.85 13.40
N ALA A 369 -5.01 1.53 13.43
CA ALA A 369 -6.32 0.94 13.16
C ALA A 369 -7.38 1.38 14.21
N GLN A 370 -7.00 1.50 15.48
CA GLN A 370 -7.87 2.03 16.54
C GLN A 370 -8.17 3.52 16.35
N LYS A 371 -7.16 4.34 16.01
CA LYS A 371 -7.36 5.76 15.67
C LYS A 371 -8.28 5.92 14.46
N LEU A 372 -8.12 5.07 13.45
CA LEU A 372 -8.97 5.04 12.26
C LEU A 372 -10.42 4.72 12.64
N ALA A 373 -10.65 3.74 13.51
CA ALA A 373 -11.98 3.39 14.01
C ALA A 373 -12.67 4.54 14.76
N VAL A 374 -11.92 5.36 15.50
CA VAL A 374 -12.44 6.51 16.22
C VAL A 374 -12.76 7.68 15.29
N ASN A 375 -11.85 8.00 14.37
CA ASN A 375 -11.90 9.23 13.57
C ASN A 375 -12.63 9.05 12.23
N PHE A 376 -12.50 7.86 11.61
CA PHE A 376 -12.97 7.56 10.26
C PHE A 376 -13.58 6.14 10.19
N PRO A 377 -14.68 5.86 10.90
CA PRO A 377 -15.23 4.51 11.00
C PRO A 377 -15.68 3.93 9.64
N ASP A 378 -16.02 4.77 8.66
CA ASP A 378 -16.34 4.31 7.30
C ASP A 378 -15.09 3.80 6.55
N GLN A 379 -13.89 4.35 6.84
CA GLN A 379 -12.62 3.80 6.37
C GLN A 379 -12.20 2.57 7.18
N ALA A 380 -12.47 2.55 8.49
CA ALA A 380 -12.10 1.43 9.36
C ALA A 380 -12.79 0.11 8.94
N ILE A 381 -14.06 0.15 8.55
CA ILE A 381 -14.74 -1.04 7.99
C ILE A 381 -14.28 -1.43 6.58
N MET A 382 -13.39 -0.63 5.98
CA MET A 382 -12.75 -0.89 4.70
C MET A 382 -11.22 -1.00 4.84
N ASN A 383 -10.69 -1.12 6.07
CA ASN A 383 -9.27 -1.29 6.34
C ASN A 383 -8.96 -2.77 6.60
N ALA A 384 -7.97 -3.34 5.92
CA ALA A 384 -7.65 -4.77 6.04
C ALA A 384 -7.15 -5.13 7.46
N ASP A 385 -6.24 -4.33 8.02
CA ASP A 385 -5.75 -4.49 9.40
C ASP A 385 -6.88 -4.45 10.43
N SER A 386 -7.92 -3.63 10.22
CA SER A 386 -9.07 -3.61 11.14
C SER A 386 -9.84 -4.95 11.14
N HIS A 387 -9.90 -5.66 10.00
CA HIS A 387 -10.51 -6.98 9.94
C HIS A 387 -9.61 -8.05 10.56
N GLU A 388 -8.31 -7.99 10.28
CA GLU A 388 -7.32 -8.85 10.92
C GLU A 388 -7.41 -8.76 12.45
N TYR A 389 -7.26 -7.57 13.01
CA TYR A 389 -7.22 -7.39 14.46
C TYR A 389 -8.57 -7.66 15.14
N PHE A 390 -9.68 -7.37 14.45
CA PHE A 390 -10.98 -7.83 14.92
C PHE A 390 -11.05 -9.35 14.98
N ALA A 391 -10.50 -10.07 14.00
CA ALA A 391 -10.54 -11.52 13.93
C ALA A 391 -9.57 -12.18 14.92
N GLU A 392 -8.35 -11.67 15.02
CA GLU A 392 -7.31 -12.12 15.94
C GLU A 392 -7.75 -11.99 17.40
N ASN A 393 -8.35 -10.84 17.73
CA ASN A 393 -8.82 -10.50 19.08
C ASN A 393 -7.78 -10.83 20.16
N ASP A 394 -6.55 -10.36 19.95
CA ASP A 394 -5.40 -10.60 20.81
C ASP A 394 -4.71 -9.27 21.16
N PRO A 395 -4.69 -8.84 22.44
CA PRO A 395 -5.33 -9.48 23.59
C PRO A 395 -6.85 -9.49 23.47
N GLU A 396 -7.49 -10.44 24.15
CA GLU A 396 -8.94 -10.61 24.11
C GLU A 396 -9.69 -9.35 24.59
N ILE A 397 -10.55 -8.81 23.72
CA ILE A 397 -11.48 -7.73 24.04
C ILE A 397 -12.87 -8.34 24.20
N VAL A 398 -13.44 -8.20 25.39
CA VAL A 398 -14.76 -8.76 25.77
C VAL A 398 -15.89 -7.80 25.43
#